data_AF-A0A8S4MLR3-F1
#
_entry.id   AF-A0A8S4MLR3-F1
#
_cell.length_a   1.000
_cell.length_b   1.000
_cell.length_c   1.000
_cell.angle_alpha   90.00
_cell.angle_beta   90.00
_cell.angle_gamma   90.00
#
_symmetry.space_group_name_H-M   'P 1'
#
loop_
_entity.id
_entity.type
_entity.pdbx_description
1 polymer ?
#
loop_
_entity_poly.entity_id
_entity_poly.type
_entity_poly.pdbx_seq_one_letter_code
_entity_poly.pdbx_strand_id
1 'polypeptide(L)'
;MAPVLYSLWLFSRGVMDAISAAASNGILQAANYNAHNCVQPNTVKQALRYVTAGTPPAVYVIALLFIWLYPINEESRTKTKMALDARCVCT
;
A
#
# COMPACT_ATOMS: atom_id res chain seq x y z
N MET A 1 24.26 1.18 4.89
CA MET A 1 23.10 0.26 4.81
C MET A 1 21.79 0.89 4.30
N ALA A 2 21.74 2.18 3.93
CA ALA A 2 20.52 2.80 3.37
C ALA A 2 20.10 2.39 1.93
N PRO A 3 21.00 2.10 0.96
CA PRO A 3 20.58 1.94 -0.43
C PRO A 3 19.77 0.67 -0.68
N VAL A 4 20.02 -0.40 0.09
CA VAL A 4 19.31 -1.68 -0.02
C VAL A 4 17.86 -1.58 0.47
N LEU A 5 17.63 -0.84 1.56
CA LEU A 5 16.27 -0.60 2.07
C LEU A 5 15.49 0.32 1.13
N TYR A 6 16.16 1.32 0.56
CA TYR A 6 15.53 2.23 -0.40
C TYR A 6 15.19 1.53 -1.73
N SER A 7 16.09 0.70 -2.26
CA SER A 7 15.80 -0.07 -3.48
C SER A 7 14.70 -1.11 -3.26
N LEU A 8 14.70 -1.79 -2.10
CA LEU A 8 13.63 -2.70 -1.73
C LEU A 8 12.27 -2.00 -1.64
N TRP A 9 12.23 -0.79 -1.07
CA TRP A 9 11.02 0.02 -0.99
C TRP A 9 10.52 0.43 -2.39
N LEU A 10 11.40 0.89 -3.27
CA LEU A 10 11.05 1.22 -4.66
C LEU A 10 10.48 0.01 -5.41
N PHE A 11 11.14 -1.14 -5.27
CA PHE A 11 10.66 -2.39 -5.85
C PHE A 11 9.28 -2.78 -5.30
N SER A 12 9.11 -2.75 -3.98
CA SER A 12 7.84 -3.10 -3.33
C SER A 12 6.68 -2.21 -3.80
N ARG A 13 6.91 -0.90 -3.99
CA ARG A 13 5.90 0.00 -4.56
C ARG A 13 5.46 -0.44 -5.96
N GLY A 14 6.42 -0.71 -6.85
CA GLY A 14 6.09 -1.15 -8.21
C GLY A 14 5.32 -2.47 -8.23
N VAL A 15 5.65 -3.41 -7.35
CA VAL A 15 4.88 -4.65 -7.19
C VAL A 15 3.46 -4.37 -6.69
N MET A 16 3.28 -3.44 -5.74
CA MET A 16 1.94 -3.10 -5.25
C MET A 16 1.09 -2.39 -6.31
N ASP A 17 1.69 -1.54 -7.13
CA ASP A 17 0.99 -0.90 -8.26
C ASP A 17 0.52 -1.96 -9.27
N ALA A 18 1.37 -2.95 -9.58
CA ALA A 18 1.00 -4.07 -10.44
C ALA A 18 -0.15 -4.91 -9.85
N ILE A 19 -0.09 -5.22 -8.54
CA ILE A 19 -1.15 -5.95 -7.84
C ILE A 19 -2.45 -5.14 -7.84
N SER A 20 -2.38 -3.83 -7.59
CA SER A 20 -3.54 -2.94 -7.58
C SER A 20 -4.25 -2.91 -8.93
N ALA A 21 -3.47 -2.79 -10.02
CA ALA A 21 -4.01 -2.84 -11.37
C ALA A 21 -4.64 -4.21 -11.69
N ALA A 22 -3.97 -5.31 -11.35
CA ALA A 22 -4.48 -6.65 -11.57
C ALA A 22 -5.77 -6.92 -10.78
N ALA A 23 -5.81 -6.54 -9.50
CA ALA A 23 -6.97 -6.71 -8.63
C ALA A 23 -8.16 -5.88 -9.15
N SER A 24 -7.93 -4.61 -9.52
CA SER A 24 -8.97 -3.75 -10.08
C SER A 24 -9.56 -4.36 -11.36
N ASN A 25 -8.71 -4.82 -12.27
CA ASN A 25 -9.17 -5.48 -13.49
C ASN A 25 -9.94 -6.78 -13.22
N GLY A 26 -9.50 -7.58 -12.24
CA GLY A 26 -10.19 -8.81 -11.83
C GLY A 26 -11.59 -8.52 -11.26
N ILE A 27 -11.70 -7.50 -10.39
CA ILE A 27 -12.98 -7.08 -9.81
C ILE A 27 -13.94 -6.59 -10.89
N LEU A 28 -13.46 -5.78 -11.84
CA LEU A 28 -14.30 -5.30 -12.94
C LEU A 28 -14.73 -6.44 -13.88
N GLN A 29 -13.84 -7.37 -14.21
CA GLN A 29 -14.20 -8.55 -15.01
C GLN A 29 -15.25 -9.42 -14.33
N ALA A 30 -15.11 -9.67 -13.02
CA ALA A 30 -16.13 -10.40 -12.25
C ALA A 30 -17.49 -9.69 -12.24
N ALA A 31 -17.51 -8.36 -12.35
CA ALA A 31 -18.73 -7.57 -12.46
C ALA A 31 -19.32 -7.48 -13.89
N ASN A 32 -18.80 -8.27 -14.85
CA ASN A 32 -19.14 -8.22 -16.28
C ASN A 32 -18.89 -6.84 -16.92
N TYR A 33 -17.77 -6.20 -16.55
CA TYR A 33 -17.32 -5.00 -17.24
C TYR A 33 -16.99 -5.30 -18.71
N ASN A 34 -17.63 -4.57 -19.62
CA ASN A 34 -17.32 -4.59 -21.05
C ASN A 34 -17.03 -3.16 -21.51
N ALA A 35 -15.78 -2.90 -21.88
CA ALA A 35 -15.32 -1.59 -22.33
C ALA A 35 -15.95 -1.14 -23.67
N HIS A 36 -16.53 -2.07 -24.44
CA HIS A 36 -17.14 -1.77 -25.74
C HIS A 36 -18.64 -1.42 -25.66
N ASN A 37 -19.27 -1.59 -24.49
CA ASN A 37 -20.69 -1.30 -24.33
C ASN A 37 -20.91 0.12 -23.79
N CYS A 38 -21.87 0.86 -24.37
CA CYS A 38 -22.25 2.19 -23.90
C CYS A 38 -23.02 2.16 -22.56
N VAL A 39 -23.63 1.02 -22.21
CA VAL A 39 -24.41 0.84 -20.97
C VAL A 39 -23.77 -0.27 -20.15
N GLN A 40 -23.37 0.06 -18.93
CA GLN A 40 -22.83 -0.90 -17.95
C GLN A 40 -23.86 -1.27 -16.90
N PRO A 41 -23.79 -2.52 -16.38
CA PRO A 41 -24.65 -2.94 -15.30
C PRO A 41 -24.34 -2.15 -14.02
N ASN A 42 -25.37 -1.93 -13.20
CA ASN A 42 -25.26 -1.18 -11.94
C ASN A 42 -24.24 -1.79 -10.96
N THR A 43 -23.98 -3.10 -11.08
CA THR A 43 -22.95 -3.83 -10.34
C THR A 43 -21.55 -3.27 -10.57
N VAL A 44 -21.19 -2.88 -11.80
CA VAL A 44 -19.87 -2.30 -12.08
C VAL A 44 -19.73 -0.92 -11.46
N LYS A 45 -20.82 -0.13 -11.46
CA LYS A 45 -20.86 1.19 -10.80
C LYS A 45 -20.63 1.06 -9.29
N GLN A 46 -21.21 0.03 -8.67
CA GLN A 46 -20.98 -0.28 -7.26
C GLN A 46 -19.54 -0.75 -7.02
N ALA A 47 -19.03 -1.69 -7.82
CA ALA A 47 -17.66 -2.19 -7.72
C ALA A 47 -16.63 -1.07 -7.83
N LEU A 48 -16.79 -0.17 -8.81
CA LEU A 48 -15.92 0.98 -9.00
C LEU A 48 -15.96 1.94 -7.80
N ARG A 49 -17.15 2.20 -7.23
CA ARG A 49 -17.30 2.99 -6.00
C ARG A 49 -16.57 2.35 -4.82
N TYR A 50 -16.65 1.03 -4.66
CA TYR A 50 -15.93 0.34 -3.60
C TYR A 50 -14.41 0.42 -3.81
N VAL A 51 -13.92 0.18 -5.02
CA VAL A 51 -12.48 0.23 -5.34
C VAL A 51 -11.91 1.63 -5.14
N THR A 52 -12.63 2.68 -5.57
CA THR A 52 -12.11 4.05 -5.56
C THR A 52 -12.36 4.81 -4.26
N ALA A 53 -13.53 4.64 -3.64
CA ALA A 53 -13.93 5.39 -2.45
C ALA A 53 -13.92 4.54 -1.17
N GLY A 54 -14.10 3.22 -1.28
CA GLY A 54 -14.12 2.31 -0.12
C GLY A 54 -12.73 1.82 0.27
N THR A 55 -11.91 1.43 -0.71
CA THR A 55 -10.57 0.86 -0.45
C THR A 55 -9.62 1.85 0.22
N PRO A 56 -9.46 3.12 -0.24
CA PRO A 56 -8.51 4.04 0.38
C PRO A 56 -8.73 4.30 1.88
N PRO A 57 -9.95 4.60 2.37
CA PRO A 57 -10.17 4.79 3.81
C PRO A 57 -9.97 3.50 4.60
N ALA A 58 -10.35 2.33 4.06
CA ALA A 58 -10.12 1.05 4.73
C ALA A 58 -8.63 0.78 4.95
N VAL A 59 -7.81 0.97 3.91
CA VAL A 59 -6.34 0.83 4.00
C VAL A 59 -5.75 1.87 4.95
N TYR A 60 -6.28 3.10 4.95
CA TYR A 60 -5.83 4.15 5.87
C TYR A 60 -6.09 3.79 7.34
N VAL A 61 -7.27 3.26 7.66
CA VAL A 61 -7.59 2.79 9.02
C VAL A 61 -6.64 1.67 9.43
N ILE A 62 -6.36 0.71 8.54
CA ILE A 62 -5.38 -0.36 8.80
C ILE A 62 -3.98 0.22 9.07
N ALA A 63 -3.54 1.20 8.27
CA ALA A 63 -2.26 1.87 8.48
C ALA A 63 -2.19 2.57 9.85
N LEU A 64 -3.27 3.23 10.27
CA LEU A 64 -3.36 3.83 11.60
C LEU A 64 -3.29 2.79 12.72
N LEU A 65 -3.92 1.61 12.55
CA LEU A 65 -3.82 0.52 13.52
C LEU A 65 -2.38 0.04 13.68
N PHE A 66 -1.61 -0.07 12.59
CA PHE A 66 -0.19 -0.41 12.67
C PHE A 66 0.62 0.65 13.40
N ILE A 67 0.37 1.93 13.13
CA ILE A 67 1.03 3.04 13.85
C ILE A 67 0.67 3.02 15.33
N TRP A 68 -0.57 2.68 15.67
CA TRP A 68 -1.01 2.58 17.05
C TRP A 68 -0.39 1.39 17.79
N LEU A 69 -0.27 0.24 17.12
CA LEU A 69 0.35 -0.97 17.68
C LEU A 69 1.88 -0.82 17.84
N TYR A 70 2.52 -0.04 16.98
CA TYR A 70 3.95 0.25 17.02
C TYR A 70 4.21 1.76 17.01
N PRO A 71 4.01 2.43 18.16
CA PRO A 71 4.11 3.89 18.24
C PRO A 71 5.55 4.34 18.01
N ILE A 72 5.72 5.24 17.03
CA ILE A 72 7.01 5.84 16.70
C ILE A 72 7.29 6.99 17.67
N ASN A 73 7.81 6.67 18.85
CA ASN A 73 8.21 7.66 19.86
C ASN A 73 9.62 8.18 19.60
N GLU A 74 9.94 9.41 19.99
CA GLU A 74 11.31 9.97 19.85
C GLU A 74 12.36 9.11 20.54
N GLU A 75 12.04 8.54 21.71
CA GLU A 75 12.94 7.65 22.44
C GLU A 75 13.26 6.37 21.65
N SER A 76 12.25 5.78 21.00
CA SER A 76 12.46 4.60 20.15
C SER A 76 13.31 4.95 18.93
N ARG A 77 13.10 6.14 18.34
CA ARG A 77 13.86 6.63 17.20
C ARG A 77 15.31 6.92 17.55
N THR A 78 15.58 7.55 18.70
CA THR A 78 16.96 7.82 19.15
C THR A 78 17.70 6.53 19.44
N LYS A 79 17.06 5.55 20.11
CA LYS A 79 17.63 4.21 20.33
C LYS A 79 17.98 3.51 19.02
N THR A 80 17.11 3.54 18.01
CA THR A 80 17.40 2.95 16.69
C THR A 80 18.55 3.66 15.98
N LYS A 81 18.63 5.00 16.05
CA LYS A 81 19.75 5.76 15.48
C LYS A 81 21.07 5.43 16.17
N MET A 82 21.10 5.41 17.50
CA MET A 82 22.30 5.05 18.26
C MET A 82 22.75 3.61 17.96
N ALA A 83 21.82 2.66 17.86
CA ALA A 83 22.13 1.28 17.49
C ALA A 83 22.64 1.16 16.04
N LEU A 84 22.17 2.01 15.13
CA LEU A 84 22.63 2.06 13.75
C LEU A 84 24.04 2.67 13.66
N ASP A 85 24.28 3.77 14.39
CA ASP A 85 25.58 4.45 14.44
C ASP A 85 26.65 3.57 15.10
N ALA A 86 26.31 2.88 16.20
CA ALA A 86 27.21 1.94 16.87
C ALA A 86 27.60 0.74 15.97
N ARG A 87 26.71 0.31 15.07
CA ARG A 87 27.02 -0.74 14.08
C ARG A 87 27.86 -0.24 12.91
N CYS A 88 27.93 1.07 12.69
CA CYS A 88 28.80 1.70 11.71
C CYS A 88 30.21 2.02 12.24
N VAL A 89 30.48 1.85 13.54
CA VAL A 89 31.84 1.91 14.10
C VAL A 89 32.55 0.57 13.88
N CYS A 90 32.83 0.24 12.62
CA CYS A 90 33.73 -0.83 12.20
C CYS A 90 34.27 -0.48 10.80
N THR A 91 35.03 0.62 10.72
CA THR A 91 36.08 0.88 9.73
C THR A 91 37.05 1.87 10.32
#